data_AF-V5HNK4-F1
#
_entry.id   AF-V5HNK4-F1
#
_cell.length_a   1.000
_cell.length_b   1.000
_cell.length_c   1.000
_cell.angle_alpha   90.00
_cell.angle_beta   90.00
_cell.angle_gamma   90.00
#
_symmetry.space_group_name_H-M   'P 1'
#
loop_
_entity.id
_entity.type
_entity.pdbx_description
1 polymer ?
#
loop_
_entity_poly.entity_id
_entity_poly.type
_entity_poly.pdbx_seq_one_letter_code
_entity_poly.pdbx_strand_id
1 'polypeptide(L)'
;KNSTGIMGQIEEVTHNAIAFYWNPLESPAKVNVAVQCLSTDFSNQKGVKGLPLHLQIDTYDEYRESCTPVHRGYCQIKVFCDKG
;
A
#
# COMPACT_ATOMS: atom_id res chain seq x y z
N LYS A 1 -7.30 11.08 -11.26
CA LYS A 1 -8.76 10.95 -11.50
C LYS A 1 -9.14 9.48 -11.74
N ASN A 2 -8.75 8.54 -10.84
CA ASN A 2 -9.00 7.09 -10.99
C ASN A 2 -9.31 6.39 -9.65
N SER A 3 -9.30 7.12 -8.54
CA SER A 3 -9.71 6.62 -7.22
C SER A 3 -11.15 7.06 -6.94
N THR A 4 -11.96 6.18 -6.35
CA THR A 4 -13.39 6.41 -6.06
C THR A 4 -13.72 5.97 -4.63
N GLY A 5 -14.76 6.56 -4.03
CA GLY A 5 -15.20 6.19 -2.68
C GLY A 5 -14.27 6.64 -1.55
N ILE A 6 -13.24 7.44 -1.85
CA ILE A 6 -12.37 8.06 -0.83
C ILE A 6 -13.01 9.36 -0.35
N MET A 7 -13.01 9.57 0.96
CA MET A 7 -13.37 10.81 1.63
C MET A 7 -12.11 11.61 1.95
N GLY A 8 -12.13 12.91 1.65
CA GLY A 8 -11.00 13.80 1.91
C GLY A 8 -9.82 13.59 0.96
N GLN A 9 -8.63 13.99 1.40
CA GLN A 9 -7.39 13.83 0.66
C GLN A 9 -6.69 12.53 1.05
N ILE A 10 -5.85 12.01 0.15
CA ILE A 10 -4.91 10.94 0.50
C ILE A 10 -3.73 11.60 1.21
N GLU A 11 -3.38 11.06 2.38
CA GLU A 11 -2.27 11.53 3.20
C GLU A 11 -1.04 10.66 2.97
N GLU A 12 0.10 11.28 2.70
CA GLU A 12 1.40 10.60 2.66
C GLU A 12 2.00 10.58 4.06
N VAL A 13 1.79 9.49 4.79
CA VAL A 13 2.23 9.36 6.20
C VAL A 13 3.73 9.12 6.28
N THR A 14 4.26 8.30 5.37
CA THR A 14 5.70 8.02 5.20
C THR A 14 6.00 7.68 3.74
N HIS A 15 7.28 7.56 3.38
CA HIS A 15 7.69 7.19 2.02
C HIS A 15 7.10 5.87 1.50
N ASN A 16 6.70 4.97 2.39
CA ASN A 16 6.13 3.65 2.06
C ASN A 16 4.71 3.44 2.59
N ALA A 17 4.03 4.50 3.07
CA ALA A 17 2.67 4.40 3.58
C ALA A 17 1.83 5.62 3.22
N ILE A 18 0.63 5.35 2.74
CA ILE A 18 -0.43 6.34 2.53
C ILE A 18 -1.62 6.01 3.44
N ALA A 19 -2.35 7.03 3.85
CA ALA A 19 -3.62 6.91 4.56
C ALA A 19 -4.75 7.56 3.77
N PHE A 20 -5.94 6.97 3.85
CA PHE A 20 -7.15 7.51 3.25
C PHE A 20 -8.37 6.99 4.02
N TYR A 21 -9.46 7.74 3.96
CA TYR A 21 -10.70 7.43 4.65
C TYR A 21 -11.80 7.09 3.64
N TRP A 22 -12.74 6.24 4.02
CA TRP A 22 -13.88 5.88 3.20
C TRP A 22 -15.05 5.46 4.08
N ASN A 23 -16.28 5.67 3.60
CA ASN A 23 -17.48 5.20 4.27
C ASN A 23 -17.97 3.90 3.60
N PRO A 24 -17.85 2.73 4.26
CA PRO A 24 -18.26 1.45 3.68
C PRO A 24 -19.76 1.35 3.43
N LEU A 25 -20.58 2.18 4.07
CA LEU A 25 -22.04 2.21 3.87
C LEU A 25 -22.44 3.01 2.62
N GLU A 26 -21.60 3.93 2.17
CA GLU A 26 -21.88 4.77 0.99
C GLU A 26 -21.38 4.13 -0.30
N SER A 27 -20.11 3.73 -0.34
CA SER A 27 -19.52 3.12 -1.53
C SER A 27 -18.23 2.38 -1.24
N PRO A 28 -17.86 1.35 -2.02
CA PRO A 28 -16.55 0.74 -1.95
C PRO A 28 -15.43 1.74 -2.30
N ALA A 29 -14.33 1.69 -1.56
CA ALA A 29 -13.12 2.42 -1.91
C ALA A 29 -12.35 1.72 -3.03
N LYS A 30 -11.89 2.49 -4.02
CA LYS A 30 -10.96 2.03 -5.06
C LYS A 30 -9.77 2.97 -5.11
N VAL A 31 -8.57 2.42 -4.94
CA VAL A 31 -7.30 3.15 -5.01
C VAL A 31 -6.38 2.42 -5.98
N ASN A 32 -5.61 3.19 -6.77
CA ASN A 32 -4.55 2.62 -7.61
C ASN A 32 -3.22 2.99 -6.96
N VAL A 33 -2.38 1.98 -6.71
CA VAL A 33 -1.09 2.13 -6.02
C VAL A 33 0.02 1.71 -6.97
N ALA A 34 1.08 2.52 -7.04
CA ALA A 34 2.32 2.19 -7.74
C ALA A 34 3.44 2.00 -6.71
N VAL A 35 4.21 0.92 -6.86
CA VAL A 35 5.36 0.62 -5.99
C VAL A 35 6.63 1.00 -6.74
N GLN A 36 7.39 1.93 -6.18
CA GLN A 36 8.50 2.61 -6.86
C GLN A 36 9.88 2.03 -6.50
N CYS A 37 9.93 0.75 -6.14
CA CYS A 37 11.17 0.02 -5.89
C CYS A 37 11.10 -1.39 -6.49
N LEU A 38 12.20 -1.84 -7.09
CA LEU A 38 12.33 -3.20 -7.58
C LEU A 38 12.59 -4.15 -6.42
N SER A 39 12.17 -5.41 -6.56
CA SER A 39 12.52 -6.43 -5.58
C SER A 39 14.04 -6.64 -5.46
N THR A 40 14.82 -6.25 -6.47
CA THR A 40 16.29 -6.33 -6.46
C THR A 40 17.00 -5.10 -5.90
N ASP A 41 16.31 -3.97 -5.66
CA ASP A 41 16.95 -2.71 -5.23
C ASP A 41 17.57 -2.80 -3.83
N PHE A 42 17.21 -3.84 -3.08
CA PHE A 42 17.63 -4.05 -1.70
C PHE A 42 18.86 -4.96 -1.56
N SER A 43 19.51 -5.31 -2.67
CA SER A 43 20.77 -6.05 -2.69
C SER A 43 21.67 -5.61 -3.84
N ASN A 44 22.95 -5.34 -3.53
CA ASN A 44 23.94 -4.97 -4.54
C ASN A 44 24.51 -6.17 -5.31
N GLN A 45 24.11 -7.40 -4.97
CA GLN A 45 24.61 -8.60 -5.63
C GLN A 45 23.87 -8.84 -6.96
N LYS A 46 24.62 -8.89 -8.07
CA LYS A 46 24.05 -9.20 -9.38
C LYS A 46 23.54 -10.65 -9.44
N GLY A 47 22.44 -10.87 -10.15
CA GLY A 47 21.88 -12.20 -10.39
C GLY A 47 21.14 -12.82 -9.19
N VAL A 48 20.85 -12.05 -8.14
CA VAL A 48 20.05 -12.54 -7.01
C VAL A 48 18.56 -12.58 -7.34
N LYS A 49 17.86 -13.51 -6.69
CA LYS A 49 16.41 -13.44 -6.60
C LYS A 49 16.07 -12.24 -5.71
N GLY A 50 15.31 -11.28 -6.24
CA GLY A 50 14.88 -10.11 -5.48
C GLY A 50 14.17 -10.47 -4.17
N LEU A 51 14.21 -9.58 -3.19
CA LEU A 51 13.56 -9.76 -1.91
C LEU A 51 12.03 -9.84 -2.06
N PRO A 52 11.35 -10.71 -1.29
CA PRO A 52 9.90 -10.71 -1.22
C PRO A 52 9.43 -9.42 -0.57
N LEU A 53 8.51 -8.72 -1.24
CA LEU A 53 7.87 -7.52 -0.72
C LEU A 53 6.41 -7.82 -0.39
N HIS A 54 5.86 -7.10 0.58
CA HIS A 54 4.45 -7.19 0.95
C HIS A 54 3.78 -5.84 0.77
N LEU A 55 2.63 -5.82 0.10
CA LEU A 55 1.67 -4.71 0.21
C LEU A 55 0.73 -5.06 1.36
N GLN A 56 0.81 -4.30 2.45
CA GLN A 56 -0.05 -4.47 3.63
C GLN A 56 -1.10 -3.36 3.65
N ILE A 57 -2.32 -3.72 4.05
CA ILE A 57 -3.43 -2.80 4.25
C ILE A 57 -3.93 -2.99 5.68
N ASP A 58 -3.81 -1.93 6.48
CA ASP A 58 -4.34 -1.83 7.82
C ASP A 58 -5.62 -1.00 7.79
N THR A 59 -6.70 -1.54 8.34
CA THR A 59 -7.99 -0.85 8.46
C THR A 59 -8.26 -0.52 9.91
N TYR A 60 -8.64 0.73 10.17
CA TYR A 60 -8.95 1.27 11.50
C TYR A 60 -10.37 1.84 11.46
N ASP A 61 -11.16 1.62 12.53
CA ASP A 61 -12.46 2.29 12.68
C ASP A 61 -12.27 3.78 13.03
N GLU A 62 -11.31 4.07 13.90
CA GLU A 62 -10.83 5.41 14.21
C GLU A 62 -9.30 5.39 14.29
N TYR A 63 -8.64 6.16 13.43
CA TYR A 63 -7.18 6.28 13.46
C TYR A 63 -6.77 7.27 14.55
N ARG A 64 -6.21 6.77 15.65
CA ARG A 64 -5.53 7.57 16.68
C ARG A 64 -4.13 7.02 16.93
N GLU A 65 -3.25 7.85 17.47
CA GLU A 65 -1.93 7.40 17.93
C GLU A 65 -2.11 6.21 18.89
N SER A 66 -1.40 5.10 18.62
CA SER A 66 -1.45 3.84 19.38
C SER A 66 -2.67 2.93 19.15
N CYS A 67 -3.56 3.24 18.19
CA CYS A 67 -4.63 2.30 17.83
C CYS A 67 -4.06 1.07 17.10
N THR A 68 -4.59 -0.10 17.43
CA THR A 68 -4.37 -1.33 16.66
C THR A 68 -5.39 -1.43 15.52
N PRO A 69 -5.01 -1.93 14.34
CA PRO A 69 -5.96 -2.10 13.24
C PRO A 69 -7.01 -3.15 13.60
N VAL A 70 -8.25 -2.91 13.20
CA VAL A 70 -9.36 -3.87 13.36
C VAL A 70 -9.29 -4.98 12.32
N HIS A 71 -8.64 -4.70 11.19
CA HIS A 71 -8.38 -5.68 10.14
C HIS A 71 -7.03 -5.39 9.47
N ARG A 72 -6.29 -6.46 9.16
CA ARG A 72 -5.02 -6.41 8.44
C ARG A 72 -5.00 -7.47 7.36
N GLY A 73 -4.88 -7.02 6.11
CA GLY A 73 -4.66 -7.89 4.96
C GLY A 73 -3.30 -7.60 4.35
N TYR A 74 -2.70 -8.58 3.68
CA TYR A 74 -1.50 -8.36 2.88
C TYR A 74 -1.49 -9.23 1.63
N CYS A 75 -0.73 -8.82 0.63
CA CYS A 75 -0.37 -9.67 -0.49
C CYS A 75 1.13 -9.63 -0.75
N GLN A 76 1.67 -10.77 -1.19
CA GLN A 76 3.03 -10.84 -1.69
C GLN A 76 3.10 -10.21 -3.07
N ILE A 77 4.03 -9.30 -3.24
CA ILE A 77 4.29 -8.65 -4.52
C ILE A 77 5.75 -8.86 -4.92
N LYS A 78 5.97 -8.86 -6.22
CA LYS A 78 7.30 -8.83 -6.82
C LYS A 78 7.31 -7.74 -7.87
N VAL A 79 8.25 -6.82 -7.75
CA VAL A 79 8.33 -5.63 -8.60
C VAL A 79 9.52 -5.79 -9.54
N PHE A 80 9.26 -5.57 -10.82
CA PHE A 80 10.18 -5.77 -11.93
C PHE A 80 10.35 -4.47 -12.71
N CYS A 81 11.46 -4.34 -13.42
CA CYS A 81 11.66 -3.27 -14.39
C CYS A 81 11.06 -3.70 -15.75
N ASP A 82 10.46 -2.75 -16.48
CA ASP A 82 9.91 -2.95 -17.83
C ASP A 82 9.00 -4.19 -17.97
N LYS A 83 8.96 -4.87 -19.13
CA LYS A 83 7.98 -5.91 -19.50
C LYS A 83 8.08 -7.24 -18.71
N GLY A 84 8.57 -7.19 -17.47
CA GLY A 84 8.68 -8.33 -16.55
C GLY A 84 10.09 -8.86 -16.40
#